data_AF-A0A135L7L2-F1
#
_entry.id   AF-A0A135L7L2-F1
#
_cell.length_a   1.000
_cell.length_b   1.000
_cell.length_c   1.000
_cell.angle_alpha   90.00
_cell.angle_beta   90.00
_cell.angle_gamma   90.00
#
_symmetry.space_group_name_H-M   'P 1'
#
loop_
_entity.id
_entity.type
_entity.pdbx_description
1 polymer ?
#
loop_
_entity_poly.entity_id
_entity_poly.type
_entity_poly.pdbx_seq_one_letter_code
_entity_poly.pdbx_strand_id
1 'polypeptide(L)'
;MEQKRLNARIKNAMIPDEFKDARFDTYKITNDAQKTLYDAMTQYLKEFADIKDQSSNSIGFIAAFGEQRLKEIKDKTLRAKMKKIHNNFGLGKTHLQVAAAKWLMRHGYPTLVVSDVSLMEDLSASRTYDDNGIDFNKILGGVIQTPVLVWDDIGKVKTSGFRLDMYYQIINERYKTKRPIIFSSNEDLETLTEKIGDAAASKLFGMSKGRIYAVEGEDFRLKG
;
A
#
# COMPACT_ATOMS: atom_id res chain seq x y z
N MET A 1 -11.72 -26.24 -7.75
CA MET A 1 -11.53 -25.09 -8.68
C MET A 1 -11.10 -23.81 -7.96
N GLU A 2 -11.63 -23.54 -6.76
CA GLU A 2 -11.34 -22.34 -5.95
C GLU A 2 -9.89 -22.26 -5.47
N GLN A 3 -9.33 -23.38 -5.00
CA GLN A 3 -7.91 -23.54 -4.67
C GLN A 3 -6.94 -23.14 -5.81
N LYS A 4 -7.27 -23.53 -7.06
CA LYS A 4 -6.49 -23.16 -8.25
C LYS A 4 -6.61 -21.67 -8.55
N ARG A 5 -7.79 -21.06 -8.31
CA ARG A 5 -8.01 -19.62 -8.48
C ARG A 5 -7.28 -18.81 -7.41
N LEU A 6 -7.30 -19.24 -6.15
CA LEU A 6 -6.58 -18.56 -5.07
C LEU A 6 -5.06 -18.64 -5.27
N ASN A 7 -4.54 -19.83 -5.59
CA ASN A 7 -3.13 -19.99 -5.94
C ASN A 7 -2.74 -19.22 -7.21
N ALA A 8 -3.64 -19.11 -8.18
CA ALA A 8 -3.44 -18.24 -9.33
C ALA A 8 -3.51 -16.75 -8.97
N ARG A 9 -4.30 -16.32 -7.97
CA ARG A 9 -4.35 -14.94 -7.47
C ARG A 9 -3.14 -14.54 -6.63
N ILE A 10 -2.61 -15.45 -5.82
CA ILE A 10 -1.36 -15.23 -5.06
C ILE A 10 -0.16 -15.21 -6.02
N LYS A 11 -0.14 -16.12 -7.01
CA LYS A 11 0.94 -16.22 -8.01
C LYS A 11 0.82 -15.12 -9.09
N ASN A 12 -0.39 -14.67 -9.38
CA ASN A 12 -0.71 -13.49 -10.17
C ASN A 12 -1.28 -12.42 -9.23
N ALA A 13 -0.48 -11.90 -8.30
CA ALA A 13 -0.74 -10.59 -7.71
C ALA A 13 -0.86 -9.57 -8.86
N MET A 14 -2.07 -9.47 -9.42
CA MET A 14 -2.31 -8.88 -10.72
C MET A 14 -2.24 -7.38 -10.52
N ILE A 15 -1.24 -6.78 -11.16
CA ILE A 15 -1.37 -5.40 -11.62
C ILE A 15 -2.70 -5.35 -12.38
N PRO A 16 -3.71 -4.59 -11.90
CA PRO A 16 -4.98 -4.47 -12.61
C PRO A 16 -4.74 -4.07 -14.07
N ASP A 17 -5.59 -4.50 -15.00
CA ASP A 17 -5.38 -4.23 -16.43
C ASP A 17 -5.25 -2.73 -16.72
N GLU A 18 -5.95 -1.88 -15.97
CA GLU A 18 -5.83 -0.40 -16.02
C GLU A 18 -4.43 0.13 -15.69
N PHE A 19 -3.61 -0.63 -14.97
CA PHE A 19 -2.22 -0.31 -14.65
C PHE A 19 -1.19 -1.17 -15.41
N LYS A 20 -1.64 -1.97 -16.37
CA LYS A 20 -0.75 -2.82 -17.18
C LYS A 20 0.29 -2.03 -17.96
N ASP A 21 -0.03 -0.79 -18.33
CA ASP A 21 0.90 0.14 -19.00
C ASP A 21 1.52 1.18 -18.05
N ALA A 22 1.27 1.06 -16.74
CA ALA A 22 1.89 1.95 -15.76
C ALA A 22 3.41 1.77 -15.75
N ARG A 23 4.12 2.84 -16.10
CA ARG A 23 5.58 2.94 -16.16
C ARG A 23 5.98 4.35 -15.71
N PHE A 24 7.25 4.56 -15.38
CA PHE A 24 7.74 5.88 -14.99
C PHE A 24 7.66 6.92 -16.12
N ASP A 25 7.90 6.50 -17.37
CA ASP A 25 7.81 7.36 -18.56
C ASP A 25 6.36 7.75 -18.92
N THR A 26 5.37 6.94 -18.50
CA THR A 26 3.95 7.22 -18.71
C THR A 26 3.29 7.95 -17.54
N TYR A 27 4.02 8.21 -16.45
CA TYR A 27 3.52 8.96 -15.31
C TYR A 27 3.47 10.46 -15.62
N LYS A 28 2.27 11.06 -15.54
CA LYS A 28 2.08 12.49 -15.83
C LYS A 28 2.34 13.32 -14.57
N ILE A 29 3.27 14.26 -14.66
CA ILE A 29 3.54 15.25 -13.61
C ILE A 29 2.89 16.57 -14.03
N THR A 30 1.85 16.96 -13.31
CA THR A 30 1.05 18.17 -13.58
C THR A 30 0.93 19.09 -12.36
N ASN A 31 1.38 18.62 -11.19
CA ASN A 31 1.40 19.39 -9.95
C ASN A 31 2.56 18.93 -9.04
N ASP A 32 2.82 19.70 -7.98
CA ASP A 32 3.93 19.47 -7.05
C ASP A 32 3.80 18.17 -6.26
N ALA A 33 2.56 17.74 -5.95
CA ALA A 33 2.32 16.47 -5.27
C ALA A 33 2.78 15.28 -6.13
N GLN A 34 2.41 15.27 -7.42
CA GLN A 34 2.85 14.24 -8.36
C GLN A 34 4.36 14.27 -8.56
N LYS A 35 4.96 15.47 -8.64
CA LYS A 35 6.41 15.62 -8.73
C LYS A 35 7.11 15.05 -7.48
N THR A 36 6.60 15.37 -6.30
CA THR A 36 7.11 14.86 -5.02
C THR A 36 7.08 13.34 -4.96
N LEU A 37 5.94 12.73 -5.32
CA LEU A 37 5.81 11.27 -5.35
C LEU A 37 6.76 10.62 -6.36
N TYR A 38 6.89 11.21 -7.55
CA TYR A 38 7.79 10.71 -8.59
C TYR A 38 9.26 10.76 -8.15
N ASP A 39 9.71 11.91 -7.67
CA ASP A 39 11.08 12.12 -7.21
C ASP A 39 11.40 11.19 -6.04
N ALA A 40 10.48 11.05 -5.08
CA ALA A 40 10.61 10.15 -3.95
C ALA A 40 10.77 8.68 -4.37
N MET A 41 9.90 8.19 -5.27
CA MET A 41 9.96 6.80 -5.73
C MET A 41 11.23 6.54 -6.54
N THR A 42 11.58 7.45 -7.45
CA THR A 42 12.79 7.26 -8.28
C THR A 42 14.05 7.31 -7.45
N GLN A 43 14.13 8.18 -6.44
CA GLN A 43 15.24 8.19 -5.49
C GLN A 43 15.31 6.91 -4.66
N TYR A 44 14.17 6.45 -4.13
CA TYR A 44 14.11 5.19 -3.39
C TYR A 44 14.61 3.99 -4.21
N LEU A 45 14.22 3.89 -5.48
CA LEU A 45 14.66 2.80 -6.34
C LEU A 45 16.15 2.87 -6.69
N LYS A 46 16.71 4.07 -6.84
CA LYS A 46 18.16 4.25 -7.04
C LYS A 46 18.97 3.75 -5.85
N GLU A 47 18.47 3.99 -4.63
CA GLU A 47 19.11 3.55 -3.38
C GLU A 47 18.77 2.11 -2.99
N PHE A 48 17.82 1.46 -3.68
CA PHE A 48 17.18 0.23 -3.20
C PHE A 48 18.17 -0.90 -2.91
N ALA A 49 19.19 -1.07 -3.76
CA ALA A 49 20.21 -2.10 -3.59
C ALA A 49 20.98 -1.96 -2.27
N ASP A 50 21.21 -0.73 -1.82
CA ASP A 50 21.98 -0.41 -0.61
C ASP A 50 21.12 -0.46 0.66
N ILE A 51 19.82 -0.19 0.54
CA ILE A 51 18.91 -0.07 1.69
C ILE A 51 18.08 -1.32 1.95
N LYS A 52 17.91 -2.23 0.98
CA LYS A 52 16.95 -3.35 1.07
C LYS A 52 17.08 -4.23 2.31
N ASP A 53 18.29 -4.40 2.86
CA ASP A 53 18.55 -5.22 4.06
C ASP A 53 18.75 -4.39 5.34
N GLN A 54 18.47 -3.09 5.28
CA GLN A 54 18.53 -2.20 6.44
C GLN A 54 17.20 -2.19 7.20
N SER A 55 17.20 -1.67 8.43
CA SER A 55 15.97 -1.52 9.21
C SER A 55 15.03 -0.45 8.64
N SER A 56 15.57 0.56 7.95
CA SER A 56 14.80 1.59 7.24
C SER A 56 14.91 1.40 5.73
N ASN A 57 14.08 0.49 5.21
CA ASN A 57 14.11 0.01 3.82
C ASN A 57 12.76 0.17 3.10
N SER A 58 11.76 0.72 3.76
CA SER A 58 10.40 0.92 3.23
C SER A 58 10.19 2.37 2.77
N ILE A 59 9.15 2.58 1.97
CA ILE A 59 8.69 3.90 1.50
C ILE A 59 7.16 3.94 1.55
N GLY A 60 6.61 5.09 1.94
CA GLY A 60 5.19 5.29 2.15
C GLY A 60 4.64 6.56 1.52
N PHE A 61 3.51 6.44 0.83
CA PHE A 61 2.75 7.58 0.29
C PHE A 61 1.40 7.71 0.97
N ILE A 62 1.26 8.70 1.85
CA ILE A 62 0.06 8.88 2.68
C ILE A 62 -0.68 10.17 2.30
N ALA A 63 -1.88 10.33 2.82
CA ALA A 63 -2.61 11.59 2.70
C ALA A 63 -1.98 12.66 3.60
N ALA A 64 -1.99 13.92 3.15
CA ALA A 64 -1.73 15.05 4.05
C ALA A 64 -2.85 15.21 5.08
N PHE A 65 -4.08 14.86 4.72
CA PHE A 65 -5.24 14.86 5.61
C PHE A 65 -6.07 13.59 5.41
N GLY A 66 -6.25 12.81 6.47
CA GLY A 66 -6.84 11.48 6.40
C GLY A 66 -8.29 11.44 5.92
N GLU A 67 -8.61 10.45 5.09
CA GLU A 67 -9.97 10.21 4.61
C GLU A 67 -10.95 9.96 5.76
N GLN A 68 -10.52 9.32 6.84
CA GLN A 68 -11.34 9.14 8.04
C GLN A 68 -11.78 10.48 8.64
N ARG A 69 -10.87 11.46 8.77
CA ARG A 69 -11.23 12.79 9.29
C ARG A 69 -12.26 13.47 8.41
N LEU A 70 -12.12 13.36 7.08
CA LEU A 70 -13.12 13.89 6.14
C LEU A 70 -14.49 13.22 6.32
N LYS A 71 -14.53 11.94 6.68
CA LYS A 71 -15.78 11.19 6.92
C LYS A 71 -16.45 11.58 8.24
N GLU A 72 -15.69 12.02 9.24
CA GLU A 72 -16.19 12.43 10.56
C GLU A 72 -16.82 13.83 10.56
N ILE A 73 -16.53 14.67 9.55
CA ILE A 73 -17.20 15.97 9.38
C ILE A 73 -18.69 15.76 9.10
N LYS A 74 -19.53 16.13 10.09
CA LYS A 74 -21.00 15.99 10.02
C LYS A 74 -21.66 16.97 9.05
N ASP A 75 -21.14 18.19 8.97
CA ASP A 75 -21.64 19.20 8.03
C ASP A 75 -21.25 18.82 6.58
N LYS A 76 -22.25 18.56 5.75
CA LYS A 76 -22.05 18.11 4.36
C LYS A 76 -21.39 19.18 3.48
N THR A 77 -21.71 20.44 3.69
CA THR A 77 -21.16 21.57 2.92
C THR A 77 -19.69 21.77 3.27
N LEU A 78 -19.38 21.76 4.57
CA LEU A 78 -18.00 21.83 5.05
C LEU A 78 -17.20 20.62 4.57
N ARG A 79 -17.75 19.41 4.69
CA ARG A 79 -17.10 18.18 4.20
C ARG A 79 -16.79 18.25 2.72
N ALA A 80 -17.71 18.73 1.89
CA ALA A 80 -17.48 18.88 0.46
C ALA A 80 -16.37 19.90 0.15
N LYS A 81 -16.34 21.02 0.89
CA LYS A 81 -15.26 22.03 0.79
C LYS A 81 -13.91 21.44 1.20
N MET A 82 -13.85 20.76 2.35
CA MET A 82 -12.62 20.14 2.85
C MET A 82 -12.12 19.04 1.91
N LYS A 83 -13.02 18.23 1.32
CA LYS A 83 -12.64 17.20 0.33
C LYS A 83 -12.02 17.81 -0.94
N LYS A 84 -12.44 19.02 -1.35
CA LYS A 84 -11.82 19.71 -2.50
C LYS A 84 -10.43 20.22 -2.18
N ILE A 85 -10.21 20.71 -0.96
CA ILE A 85 -8.92 21.23 -0.49
C ILE A 85 -7.93 20.08 -0.28
N HIS A 86 -8.36 19.07 0.48
CA HIS A 86 -7.55 17.94 0.93
C HIS A 86 -7.78 16.69 0.08
N ASN A 87 -7.79 16.81 -1.23
CA ASN A 87 -7.98 15.65 -2.09
C ASN A 87 -6.71 14.80 -2.14
N ASN A 88 -6.87 13.50 -1.85
CA ASN A 88 -5.78 12.52 -1.86
C ASN A 88 -5.90 11.51 -3.00
N PHE A 89 -6.95 11.62 -3.81
CA PHE A 89 -7.29 10.70 -4.91
C PHE A 89 -6.76 11.21 -6.25
N GLY A 90 -6.47 10.29 -7.16
CA GLY A 90 -6.02 10.65 -8.50
C GLY A 90 -4.62 11.26 -8.58
N LEU A 91 -3.83 11.22 -7.49
CA LEU A 91 -2.43 11.67 -7.47
C LEU A 91 -1.45 10.65 -8.10
N GLY A 92 -1.94 9.48 -8.50
CA GLY A 92 -1.15 8.45 -9.18
C GLY A 92 -0.26 7.60 -8.28
N LYS A 93 -0.59 7.50 -6.97
CA LYS A 93 0.10 6.62 -6.00
C LYS A 93 0.20 5.17 -6.49
N THR A 94 -0.94 4.57 -6.87
CA THR A 94 -1.00 3.21 -7.43
C THR A 94 -0.20 3.06 -8.72
N HIS A 95 -0.22 4.06 -9.63
CA HIS A 95 0.59 4.03 -10.86
C HIS A 95 2.08 3.93 -10.53
N LEU A 96 2.59 4.76 -9.63
CA LEU A 96 3.99 4.74 -9.22
C LEU A 96 4.37 3.44 -8.51
N GLN A 97 3.50 2.91 -7.64
CA GLN A 97 3.71 1.63 -6.99
C GLN A 97 3.82 0.48 -8.00
N VAL A 98 2.95 0.45 -9.00
CA VAL A 98 3.02 -0.54 -10.08
C VAL A 98 4.27 -0.36 -10.94
N ALA A 99 4.62 0.89 -11.30
CA ALA A 99 5.82 1.18 -12.06
C ALA A 99 7.09 0.74 -11.30
N ALA A 100 7.12 0.97 -9.99
CA ALA A 100 8.18 0.52 -9.09
C ALA A 100 8.25 -1.01 -9.00
N ALA A 101 7.12 -1.69 -8.86
CA ALA A 101 7.06 -3.15 -8.87
C ALA A 101 7.67 -3.74 -10.15
N LYS A 102 7.27 -3.20 -11.32
CA LYS A 102 7.83 -3.63 -12.62
C LYS A 102 9.31 -3.33 -12.74
N TRP A 103 9.78 -2.20 -12.20
CA TRP A 103 11.20 -1.88 -12.16
C TRP A 103 11.96 -2.90 -11.32
N LEU A 104 11.51 -3.16 -10.09
CA LEU A 104 12.14 -4.10 -9.16
C LEU A 104 12.23 -5.52 -9.73
N MET A 105 11.13 -6.03 -10.30
CA MET A 105 11.10 -7.34 -10.95
C MET A 105 12.12 -7.44 -12.09
N ARG A 106 12.25 -6.39 -12.91
CA ARG A 106 13.24 -6.33 -14.01
C ARG A 106 14.68 -6.30 -13.51
N HIS A 107 14.92 -5.84 -12.29
CA HIS A 107 16.24 -5.79 -11.66
C HIS A 107 16.49 -7.00 -10.73
N GLY A 108 15.70 -8.06 -10.85
CA GLY A 108 15.91 -9.31 -10.12
C GLY A 108 15.41 -9.30 -8.68
N TYR A 109 14.56 -8.34 -8.30
CA TYR A 109 13.93 -8.30 -6.98
C TYR A 109 12.49 -8.83 -7.05
N PRO A 110 12.23 -10.07 -6.59
CA PRO A 110 10.88 -10.61 -6.58
C PRO A 110 9.95 -9.73 -5.74
N THR A 111 8.85 -9.31 -6.35
CA THR A 111 7.92 -8.34 -5.77
C THR A 111 6.51 -8.88 -5.83
N LEU A 112 5.74 -8.72 -4.74
CA LEU A 112 4.31 -9.04 -4.69
C LEU A 112 3.53 -7.72 -4.61
N VAL A 113 2.48 -7.58 -5.43
CA VAL A 113 1.62 -6.40 -5.42
C VAL A 113 0.23 -6.80 -4.90
N VAL A 114 -0.24 -6.14 -3.84
CA VAL A 114 -1.55 -6.41 -3.25
C VAL A 114 -2.27 -5.10 -2.98
N SER A 115 -3.59 -5.11 -3.11
CA SER A 115 -4.43 -4.07 -2.51
C SER A 115 -4.85 -4.52 -1.11
N ASP A 116 -5.03 -3.55 -0.20
CA ASP A 116 -5.50 -3.82 1.15
C ASP A 116 -6.85 -4.55 1.18
N VAL A 117 -7.78 -4.12 0.33
CA VAL A 117 -9.11 -4.73 0.21
C VAL A 117 -9.00 -6.19 -0.22
N SER A 118 -8.31 -6.46 -1.34
CA SER A 118 -8.19 -7.83 -1.87
C SER A 118 -7.48 -8.76 -0.89
N LEU A 119 -6.40 -8.28 -0.26
CA LEU A 119 -5.65 -9.10 0.70
C LEU A 119 -6.49 -9.46 1.92
N MET A 120 -7.18 -8.49 2.50
CA MET A 120 -8.01 -8.72 3.68
C MET A 120 -9.21 -9.61 3.37
N GLU A 121 -9.78 -9.51 2.16
CA GLU A 121 -10.84 -10.40 1.69
C GLU A 121 -10.33 -11.84 1.51
N ASP A 122 -9.20 -12.04 0.83
CA ASP A 122 -8.61 -13.37 0.63
C ASP A 122 -8.22 -14.02 1.98
N LEU A 123 -7.65 -13.26 2.92
CA LEU A 123 -7.34 -13.74 4.28
C LEU A 123 -8.60 -14.04 5.09
N SER A 124 -9.67 -13.25 4.95
CA SER A 124 -10.92 -13.50 5.66
C SER A 124 -11.62 -14.74 5.11
N ALA A 125 -11.70 -14.88 3.78
CA ALA A 125 -12.33 -16.01 3.11
C ALA A 125 -11.58 -17.32 3.39
N SER A 126 -10.25 -17.29 3.35
CA SER A 126 -9.43 -18.48 3.58
C SER A 126 -9.55 -19.10 4.97
N ARG A 127 -9.99 -18.34 5.98
CA ARG A 127 -10.29 -18.89 7.32
C ARG A 127 -11.61 -19.65 7.41
N THR A 128 -12.51 -19.45 6.44
CA THR A 128 -13.83 -20.09 6.43
C THR A 128 -13.86 -21.40 5.67
N TYR A 129 -12.77 -21.74 4.96
CA TYR A 129 -12.65 -23.03 4.29
C TYR A 129 -12.34 -24.15 5.28
N ASP A 130 -12.90 -25.32 5.03
CA ASP A 130 -12.61 -26.56 5.77
C ASP A 130 -11.34 -27.22 5.21
N ASP A 131 -10.22 -26.50 5.26
CA ASP A 131 -8.92 -26.93 4.74
C ASP A 131 -7.84 -27.01 5.83
N ASN A 132 -8.24 -26.96 7.10
CA ASN A 132 -7.36 -26.85 8.27
C ASN A 132 -6.43 -25.61 8.22
N GLY A 133 -6.82 -24.53 7.54
CA GLY A 133 -6.08 -23.26 7.48
C GLY A 133 -4.86 -23.29 6.55
N ILE A 134 -4.75 -24.28 5.67
CA ILE A 134 -3.65 -24.42 4.71
C ILE A 134 -3.59 -23.17 3.79
N ASP A 135 -4.72 -22.73 3.27
CA ASP A 135 -4.80 -21.60 2.35
C ASP A 135 -4.52 -20.28 3.01
N PHE A 136 -5.05 -20.10 4.21
CA PHE A 136 -4.76 -18.93 5.03
C PHE A 136 -3.25 -18.80 5.26
N ASN A 137 -2.60 -19.88 5.71
CA ASN A 137 -1.16 -19.91 5.97
C ASN A 137 -0.35 -19.69 4.68
N LYS A 138 -0.86 -20.15 3.53
CA LYS A 138 -0.20 -19.97 2.24
C LYS A 138 -0.28 -18.52 1.74
N ILE A 139 -1.44 -17.87 1.81
CA ILE A 139 -1.59 -16.45 1.45
C ILE A 139 -0.69 -15.61 2.36
N LEU A 140 -0.86 -15.79 3.67
CA LEU A 140 -0.14 -15.03 4.69
C LEU A 140 1.38 -15.25 4.58
N GLY A 141 1.79 -16.50 4.40
CA GLY A 141 3.18 -16.87 4.15
C GLY A 141 3.74 -16.18 2.90
N GLY A 142 3.01 -16.15 1.79
CA GLY A 142 3.43 -15.45 0.58
C GLY A 142 3.66 -13.95 0.78
N VAL A 143 2.75 -13.29 1.50
CA VAL A 143 2.83 -11.84 1.80
C VAL A 143 3.96 -11.53 2.79
N ILE A 144 4.18 -12.38 3.79
CA ILE A 144 5.29 -12.21 4.75
C ILE A 144 6.63 -12.51 4.07
N GLN A 145 6.69 -13.51 3.19
CA GLN A 145 7.94 -14.06 2.69
C GLN A 145 8.46 -13.45 1.39
N THR A 146 7.60 -12.77 0.62
CA THR A 146 8.04 -12.06 -0.58
C THR A 146 9.16 -11.06 -0.26
N PRO A 147 10.27 -11.03 -1.03
CA PRO A 147 11.36 -10.10 -0.80
C PRO A 147 10.88 -8.65 -0.75
N VAL A 148 10.05 -8.23 -1.71
CA VAL A 148 9.42 -6.90 -1.70
C VAL A 148 7.91 -7.04 -1.72
N LEU A 149 7.24 -6.26 -0.88
CA LEU A 149 5.78 -6.15 -0.85
C LEU A 149 5.38 -4.74 -1.27
N VAL A 150 4.59 -4.62 -2.32
CA VAL A 150 3.86 -3.41 -2.67
C VAL A 150 2.44 -3.57 -2.12
N TRP A 151 2.08 -2.74 -1.16
CA TRP A 151 0.78 -2.80 -0.48
C TRP A 151 0.02 -1.50 -0.69
N ASP A 152 -0.92 -1.53 -1.63
CA ASP A 152 -1.71 -0.38 -2.04
C ASP A 152 -2.90 -0.14 -1.11
N ASP A 153 -3.18 1.12 -0.82
CA ASP A 153 -4.35 1.60 -0.07
C ASP A 153 -4.49 0.99 1.35
N ILE A 154 -3.38 0.85 2.12
CA ILE A 154 -3.41 0.33 3.50
C ILE A 154 -4.41 1.11 4.36
N GLY A 155 -5.21 0.39 5.15
CA GLY A 155 -6.17 0.97 6.10
C GLY A 155 -7.51 1.33 5.47
N LYS A 156 -7.73 0.97 4.20
CA LYS A 156 -8.97 1.26 3.47
C LYS A 156 -10.15 0.43 3.98
N VAL A 157 -9.90 -0.82 4.39
CA VAL A 157 -10.98 -1.67 4.89
C VAL A 157 -11.33 -1.34 6.34
N LYS A 158 -12.62 -1.43 6.69
CA LYS A 158 -13.10 -1.20 8.08
C LYS A 158 -12.29 -2.02 9.09
N THR A 159 -11.97 -1.42 10.22
CA THR A 159 -11.22 -2.10 11.28
C THR A 159 -12.04 -3.24 11.89
N SER A 160 -11.35 -4.33 12.23
CA SER A 160 -11.87 -5.44 13.03
C SER A 160 -10.70 -6.08 13.78
N GLY A 161 -10.95 -6.82 14.86
CA GLY A 161 -9.87 -7.48 15.62
C GLY A 161 -9.00 -8.35 14.71
N PHE A 162 -9.63 -9.17 13.87
CA PHE A 162 -8.93 -9.98 12.87
C PHE A 162 -8.03 -9.16 11.93
N ARG A 163 -8.51 -8.02 11.43
CA ARG A 163 -7.70 -7.19 10.51
C ARG A 163 -6.53 -6.53 11.22
N LEU A 164 -6.73 -6.05 12.45
CA LEU A 164 -5.64 -5.53 13.29
C LEU A 164 -4.57 -6.61 13.54
N ASP A 165 -4.99 -7.84 13.82
CA ASP A 165 -4.07 -8.98 13.97
C ASP A 165 -3.29 -9.24 12.67
N MET A 166 -3.95 -9.18 11.51
CA MET A 166 -3.29 -9.36 10.21
C MET A 166 -2.30 -8.25 9.89
N TYR A 167 -2.67 -6.98 10.09
CA TYR A 167 -1.74 -5.86 9.94
C TYR A 167 -0.52 -6.04 10.82
N TYR A 168 -0.73 -6.33 12.11
CA TYR A 168 0.34 -6.55 13.05
C TYR A 168 1.23 -7.71 12.62
N GLN A 169 0.66 -8.88 12.31
CA GLN A 169 1.42 -10.06 11.93
C GLN A 169 2.25 -9.83 10.67
N ILE A 170 1.66 -9.27 9.61
CA ILE A 170 2.36 -9.01 8.35
C ILE A 170 3.49 -8.00 8.57
N ILE A 171 3.19 -6.84 9.17
CA ILE A 171 4.17 -5.77 9.33
C ILE A 171 5.28 -6.19 10.30
N ASN A 172 4.93 -6.87 11.40
CA ASN A 172 5.90 -7.32 12.40
C ASN A 172 6.88 -8.36 11.85
N GLU A 173 6.41 -9.37 11.12
CA GLU A 173 7.30 -10.39 10.58
C GLU A 173 8.19 -9.83 9.47
N ARG A 174 7.67 -8.92 8.65
CA ARG A 174 8.48 -8.20 7.64
C ARG A 174 9.49 -7.25 8.29
N TYR A 175 9.12 -6.57 9.36
CA TYR A 175 10.03 -5.74 10.17
C TYR A 175 11.19 -6.57 10.73
N LYS A 176 10.91 -7.70 11.38
CA LYS A 176 11.93 -8.60 11.95
C LYS A 176 12.88 -9.15 10.89
N THR A 177 12.34 -9.50 9.73
CA THR A 177 13.10 -10.10 8.61
C THR A 177 13.67 -9.06 7.64
N LYS A 178 13.52 -7.76 7.95
CA LYS A 178 13.95 -6.63 7.12
C LYS A 178 13.49 -6.76 5.66
N ARG A 179 12.24 -7.15 5.45
CA ARG A 179 11.64 -7.23 4.12
C ARG A 179 10.87 -5.95 3.80
N PRO A 180 11.29 -5.15 2.80
CA PRO A 180 10.73 -3.82 2.55
C PRO A 180 9.26 -3.84 2.16
N ILE A 181 8.55 -2.78 2.53
CA ILE A 181 7.17 -2.51 2.17
C ILE A 181 7.11 -1.18 1.42
N ILE A 182 6.60 -1.20 0.20
CA ILE A 182 6.25 0.00 -0.58
C ILE A 182 4.74 0.19 -0.42
N PHE A 183 4.31 1.17 0.36
CA PHE A 183 2.89 1.32 0.68
C PHE A 183 2.30 2.66 0.28
N SER A 184 0.98 2.66 0.15
CA SER A 184 0.18 3.87 0.02
C SER A 184 -0.98 3.84 1.00
N SER A 185 -1.50 5.00 1.36
CA SER A 185 -2.76 5.14 2.09
C SER A 185 -3.49 6.43 1.71
N ASN A 186 -4.80 6.45 1.93
CA ASN A 186 -5.62 7.67 1.91
C ASN A 186 -5.85 8.23 3.32
N GLU A 187 -5.22 7.62 4.32
CA GLU A 187 -5.18 8.09 5.70
C GLU A 187 -3.89 8.90 5.95
N ASP A 188 -3.94 9.82 6.91
CA ASP A 188 -2.74 10.51 7.41
C ASP A 188 -2.07 9.64 8.50
N LEU A 189 -0.96 10.10 9.10
CA LEU A 189 -0.23 9.30 10.09
C LEU A 189 -1.09 8.87 11.27
N GLU A 190 -1.94 9.76 11.79
CA GLU A 190 -2.77 9.49 12.96
C GLU A 190 -3.89 8.52 12.58
N THR A 191 -4.64 8.83 11.52
CA THR A 191 -5.76 7.96 11.13
C THR A 191 -5.29 6.62 10.59
N LEU A 192 -4.11 6.55 9.94
CA LEU A 192 -3.50 5.28 9.54
C LEU A 192 -3.13 4.45 10.78
N THR A 193 -2.61 5.09 11.83
CA THR A 193 -2.31 4.43 13.11
C THR A 193 -3.56 3.81 13.72
N GLU A 194 -4.69 4.53 13.72
CA GLU A 194 -5.98 4.00 14.17
C GLU A 194 -6.46 2.81 13.33
N LYS A 195 -6.20 2.82 12.02
CA LYS A 195 -6.62 1.74 11.11
C LYS A 195 -5.84 0.44 11.29
N ILE A 196 -4.54 0.53 11.58
CA ILE A 196 -3.65 -0.63 11.59
C ILE A 196 -3.17 -1.02 13.00
N GLY A 197 -3.41 -0.17 13.99
CA GLY A 197 -3.00 -0.34 15.38
C GLY A 197 -1.59 0.20 15.65
N ASP A 198 -1.39 0.74 16.85
CA ASP A 198 -0.16 1.43 17.27
C ASP A 198 1.11 0.60 17.06
N ALA A 199 1.07 -0.67 17.44
CA ALA A 199 2.23 -1.55 17.38
C ALA A 199 2.66 -1.89 15.94
N ALA A 200 1.70 -1.94 15.01
CA ALA A 200 1.97 -2.16 13.59
C ALA A 200 2.45 -0.85 12.94
N ALA A 201 1.76 0.26 13.23
CA ALA A 201 2.12 1.59 12.74
C ALA A 201 3.54 2.00 13.14
N SER A 202 3.90 1.83 14.41
CA SER A 202 5.24 2.10 14.92
C SER A 202 6.34 1.38 14.11
N LYS A 203 6.13 0.10 13.78
CA LYS A 203 7.07 -0.69 12.97
C LYS A 203 7.08 -0.23 11.51
N LEU A 204 5.91 -0.05 10.89
CA LEU A 204 5.80 0.41 9.50
C LEU A 204 6.49 1.77 9.31
N PHE A 205 6.27 2.70 10.23
CA PHE A 205 6.89 4.02 10.19
C PHE A 205 8.39 3.97 10.51
N GLY A 206 8.81 3.10 11.42
CA GLY A 206 10.23 2.82 11.67
C GLY A 206 10.95 2.31 10.42
N MET A 207 10.33 1.39 9.66
CA MET A 207 10.86 0.90 8.39
C MET A 207 10.94 2.00 7.33
N SER A 208 10.13 3.04 7.45
CA SER A 208 9.95 4.08 6.44
C SER A 208 10.53 5.43 6.88
N LYS A 209 11.41 5.43 7.90
CA LYS A 209 12.00 6.65 8.45
C LYS A 209 12.65 7.50 7.35
N GLY A 210 12.25 8.77 7.27
CA GLY A 210 12.72 9.71 6.23
C GLY A 210 12.17 9.44 4.82
N ARG A 211 11.25 8.47 4.66
CA ARG A 211 10.66 8.07 3.38
C ARG A 211 9.14 7.92 3.45
N ILE A 212 8.48 8.72 4.31
CA ILE A 212 7.02 8.88 4.30
C ILE A 212 6.71 10.23 3.70
N TYR A 213 5.94 10.23 2.62
CA TYR A 213 5.56 11.43 1.89
C TYR A 213 4.06 11.61 2.01
N ALA A 214 3.67 12.66 2.73
CA ALA A 214 2.28 13.07 2.85
C ALA A 214 1.95 14.06 1.72
N VAL A 215 0.91 13.75 0.95
CA VAL A 215 0.52 14.56 -0.21
C VAL A 215 -0.97 14.80 -0.27
N GLU A 216 -1.33 15.93 -0.85
CA GLU A 216 -2.67 16.30 -1.27
C GLU A 216 -2.58 17.09 -2.58
N GLY A 217 -3.64 17.12 -3.37
CA GLY A 217 -3.67 17.85 -4.63
C GLY A 217 -4.91 17.55 -5.44
N GLU A 218 -5.06 18.18 -6.60
CA GLU A 218 -6.26 18.00 -7.43
C GLU A 218 -6.36 16.59 -8.04
N ASP A 219 -7.60 16.07 -8.14
CA ASP A 219 -7.85 14.75 -8.73
C ASP A 219 -7.69 14.80 -10.25
N PHE A 220 -6.63 14.19 -10.76
CA PHE A 220 -6.36 14.14 -12.19
C PHE A 220 -7.38 13.30 -12.97
N ARG A 221 -8.05 12.34 -12.33
CA ARG A 221 -9.09 11.52 -12.99
C ARG A 221 -10.29 12.36 -13.43
N LEU A 222 -10.44 13.57 -12.89
CA LEU A 222 -11.49 14.52 -13.22
C LEU A 222 -11.06 15.57 -14.26
N LYS A 223 -9.80 15.56 -14.70
CA LYS A 223 -9.25 16.48 -15.71
C LYS A 223 -9.16 15.87 -17.12
N GLY A 224 -9.81 14.72 -17.34
CA GLY A 224 -9.89 14.01 -18.63
C GLY A 224 -11.30 13.94 -19.15
#